data_AF-A0A1G8DGF9-F1
#
_entry.id   AF-A0A1G8DGF9-F1
#
_cell.length_a   1.000
_cell.length_b   1.000
_cell.length_c   1.000
_cell.angle_alpha   90.00
_cell.angle_beta   90.00
_cell.angle_gamma   90.00
#
_symmetry.space_group_name_H-M   'P 1'
#
loop_
_entity.id
_entity.type
_entity.pdbx_description
1 polymer ?
#
loop_
_entity_poly.entity_id
_entity_poly.type
_entity_poly.pdbx_seq_one_letter_code
_entity_poly.pdbx_strand_id
1 'polypeptide(L)'
;MNEHIAAKYMPLPTERTKDAVKDLIPGERRKIDVINPLDPTDRIITDIWVVEDYEGAHFAFQDGPIGGDVYLGPADQVRIAIEEAPFAE
;
A
#
# COMPACT_ATOMS: atom_id res chain seq x y z
N MET A 1 -22.56 2.74 -3.00
CA MET A 1 -22.14 3.68 -4.05
C MET A 1 -20.62 3.58 -4.07
N ASN A 2 -20.06 2.65 -4.84
CA ASN A 2 -18.61 2.46 -4.91
C ASN A 2 -18.07 3.50 -5.87
N GLU A 3 -17.83 4.71 -5.36
CA GLU A 3 -16.86 5.59 -6.00
C GLU A 3 -15.53 4.85 -5.92
N HIS A 4 -15.11 4.27 -7.05
CA HIS A 4 -13.71 3.91 -7.26
C HIS A 4 -12.94 5.23 -7.26
N ILE A 5 -12.64 5.75 -6.07
CA ILE A 5 -11.70 6.86 -5.91
C ILE A 5 -10.39 6.32 -6.46
N ALA A 6 -9.97 6.84 -7.62
CA ALA A 6 -8.63 6.56 -8.12
C ALA A 6 -7.65 7.08 -7.07
N ALA A 7 -6.91 6.16 -6.45
CA ALA A 7 -5.93 6.51 -5.43
C ALA A 7 -4.99 7.60 -5.93
N LYS A 8 -4.80 8.66 -5.13
CA LYS A 8 -3.88 9.76 -5.45
C LYS A 8 -2.43 9.27 -5.42
N TYR A 9 -2.12 8.35 -4.51
CA TYR A 9 -0.78 7.82 -4.32
C TYR A 9 -0.69 6.33 -4.70
N MET A 10 0.52 5.89 -5.04
CA MET A 10 0.85 4.48 -5.28
C MET A 10 2.06 4.07 -4.44
N PRO A 11 2.09 2.84 -3.86
CA PRO A 11 3.25 2.35 -3.14
C PRO A 11 4.51 2.32 -3.99
N LEU A 12 5.61 2.81 -3.42
CA LEU A 12 6.95 2.67 -3.98
C LEU A 12 7.61 1.41 -3.41
N PRO A 13 8.26 0.57 -4.23
CA PRO A 13 9.00 -0.62 -3.79
C PRO A 13 10.35 -0.27 -3.14
N THR A 14 10.34 0.61 -2.14
CA THR A 14 11.50 0.91 -1.29
C THR A 14 11.79 -0.26 -0.35
N GLU A 15 12.97 -0.28 0.27
CA GLU A 15 13.30 -1.25 1.33
C GLU A 15 12.26 -1.24 2.45
N ARG A 16 11.83 -0.06 2.89
CA ARG A 16 10.78 0.07 3.91
C ARG A 16 9.47 -0.56 3.46
N THR A 17 9.03 -0.29 2.23
CA THR A 17 7.75 -0.83 1.74
C THR A 17 7.82 -2.35 1.59
N LYS A 18 8.93 -2.88 1.08
CA LYS A 18 9.14 -4.33 0.96
C LYS A 18 9.16 -5.01 2.33
N ASP A 19 9.90 -4.46 3.30
CA ASP A 19 9.94 -4.96 4.67
C ASP A 19 8.56 -4.91 5.34
N ALA A 20 7.87 -3.78 5.18
CA ALA A 20 6.54 -3.56 5.73
C ALA A 20 5.52 -4.57 5.20
N VAL A 21 5.53 -4.91 3.90
CA VAL A 21 4.56 -5.83 3.28
C VAL A 21 4.89 -7.30 3.55
N LYS A 22 6.18 -7.65 3.62
CA LYS A 22 6.66 -9.03 3.73
C LYS A 22 6.02 -9.78 4.90
N ASP A 23 6.13 -9.21 6.10
CA ASP A 23 5.75 -9.88 7.35
C ASP A 23 4.52 -9.25 8.01
N LEU A 24 3.79 -8.35 7.32
CA LEU A 24 2.62 -7.71 7.91
C LEU A 24 1.53 -8.73 8.21
N ILE A 25 1.02 -8.67 9.44
CA ILE A 25 -0.11 -9.47 9.90
C ILE A 25 -1.35 -8.59 10.14
N PRO A 26 -2.56 -9.16 10.04
CA PRO A 26 -3.81 -8.48 10.40
C PRO A 26 -3.77 -7.88 11.80
N GLY A 27 -4.29 -6.65 11.94
CA GLY A 27 -4.30 -5.91 13.21
C GLY A 27 -3.05 -5.05 13.45
N GLU A 28 -2.01 -5.15 12.61
CA GLU A 28 -0.84 -4.29 12.65
C GLU A 28 -0.90 -3.18 11.58
N ARG A 29 -0.33 -2.03 11.90
CA ARG A 29 -0.07 -0.94 10.95
C ARG A 29 1.43 -0.72 10.80
N ARG A 30 1.91 -0.67 9.56
CA ARG A 30 3.29 -0.32 9.22
C ARG A 30 3.32 0.90 8.32
N LYS A 31 4.50 1.52 8.20
CA LYS A 31 4.71 2.67 7.32
C LYS A 31 5.28 2.22 5.99
N ILE A 32 4.77 2.77 4.90
CA ILE A 32 5.28 2.57 3.52
C ILE A 32 5.57 3.91 2.86
N ASP A 33 6.45 3.89 1.86
CA ASP A 33 6.64 5.03 0.97
C ASP A 33 5.63 4.96 -0.18
N VAL A 34 4.96 6.07 -0.46
CA VAL A 34 4.04 6.20 -1.60
C VAL A 34 4.38 7.45 -2.41
N ILE A 35 4.07 7.42 -3.70
CA ILE A 35 4.31 8.51 -4.65
C ILE A 35 3.04 8.88 -5.40
N ASN A 36 2.86 10.16 -5.67
CA ASN A 36 1.85 10.61 -6.61
C ASN A 36 2.36 10.36 -8.05
N PRO A 37 1.69 9.53 -8.87
CA PRO A 37 2.12 9.27 -10.24
C PRO A 37 2.09 10.51 -11.14
N LEU A 38 1.30 11.52 -10.78
CA LEU A 38 1.17 12.76 -11.54
C LEU A 38 2.22 13.80 -11.15
N ASP A 39 2.81 13.66 -9.96
CA ASP A 39 3.87 14.53 -9.45
C ASP A 39 4.93 13.69 -8.70
N PRO A 40 6.02 13.30 -9.37
CA PRO A 40 7.06 12.47 -8.76
C PRO A 40 7.80 13.13 -7.58
N THR A 41 7.62 14.44 -7.37
CA THR A 41 8.18 15.16 -6.21
C THR A 41 7.30 15.05 -4.96
N ASP A 42 6.02 14.71 -5.13
CA ASP A 42 5.05 14.45 -4.07
C ASP A 42 5.18 12.98 -3.61
N ARG A 43 6.22 12.75 -2.78
CA ARG A 43 6.47 11.49 -2.06
C ARG A 43 6.13 11.67 -0.59
N ILE A 44 5.39 10.72 -0.03
CA ILE A 44 5.00 10.75 1.38
C ILE A 44 5.12 9.37 2.02
N ILE A 45 5.06 9.35 3.35
CA ILE A 45 5.03 8.13 4.16
C ILE A 45 3.62 7.98 4.72
N THR A 46 3.03 6.81 4.54
CA THR A 46 1.65 6.53 4.99
C THR A 46 1.53 5.16 5.66
N ASP A 47 0.40 4.91 6.33
CA ASP A 47 0.11 3.62 6.94
C ASP A 47 -0.38 2.60 5.90
N ILE A 48 0.09 1.37 6.05
CA ILE A 48 -0.43 0.15 5.41
C ILE A 48 -0.87 -0.84 6.49
N TRP A 49 -1.91 -1.61 6.21
CA TRP A 49 -2.40 -2.68 7.06
C TRP A 49 -3.03 -3.81 6.25
N VAL A 50 -3.20 -4.96 6.90
CA VAL A 50 -3.96 -6.09 6.35
C VAL A 50 -5.35 -6.09 6.96
N VAL A 51 -6.37 -6.22 6.12
CA VAL A 51 -7.77 -6.43 6.50
C VAL A 51 -8.12 -7.87 6.14
N GLU A 52 -8.80 -8.57 7.05
CA GLU A 52 -9.36 -9.90 6.80
C GLU A 52 -10.89 -9.82 6.75
N ASP A 53 -11.46 -10.34 5.67
CA ASP A 53 -12.90 -10.48 5.50
C ASP A 53 -13.27 -11.85 4.89
N TYR A 54 -14.50 -11.99 4.36
CA TYR A 54 -14.99 -13.24 3.78
C TYR A 54 -14.29 -13.63 2.47
N GLU A 55 -13.58 -12.70 1.80
CA GLU A 55 -12.79 -12.93 0.59
C GLU A 55 -11.33 -13.27 0.92
N GLY A 56 -10.92 -13.07 2.19
CA GLY A 56 -9.59 -13.37 2.70
C GLY A 56 -8.83 -12.13 3.14
N ALA A 57 -7.52 -12.28 3.28
CA ALA A 57 -6.62 -11.20 3.68
C ALA A 57 -6.23 -10.31 2.50
N HIS A 58 -6.32 -9.00 2.67
CA HIS A 58 -5.94 -8.03 1.65
C HIS A 58 -5.23 -6.81 2.25
N PHE A 59 -4.38 -6.16 1.46
CA PHE A 59 -3.72 -4.93 1.90
C PHE A 59 -4.56 -3.70 1.61
N ALA A 60 -4.56 -2.79 2.58
CA ALA A 60 -5.05 -1.44 2.40
C ALA A 60 -4.00 -0.45 2.91
N PHE A 61 -3.97 0.75 2.33
CA PHE A 61 -3.14 1.85 2.81
C PHE A 61 -3.92 3.16 2.81
N GLN A 62 -3.46 4.12 3.60
CA GLN A 62 -4.08 5.45 3.64
C GLN A 62 -3.56 6.31 2.48
N ASP A 63 -4.46 6.89 1.68
CA ASP A 63 -4.14 7.70 0.48
C ASP A 63 -3.67 9.12 0.82
N GLY A 64 -2.62 9.21 1.65
CA GLY A 64 -2.08 10.44 2.20
C GLY A 64 -2.86 11.02 3.38
N PRO A 65 -2.42 12.16 3.95
CA PRO A 65 -2.84 12.61 5.28
C PRO A 65 -4.35 12.86 5.44
N ILE A 66 -5.03 13.16 4.33
CA ILE A 66 -6.46 13.47 4.27
C ILE A 66 -7.24 12.50 3.36
N GLY A 67 -6.56 11.49 2.81
CA GLY A 67 -7.17 10.52 1.90
C GLY A 67 -7.88 9.39 2.64
N GLY A 68 -8.74 8.69 1.89
CA GLY A 68 -9.40 7.48 2.37
C GLY A 68 -8.49 6.25 2.30
N ASP A 69 -9.06 5.12 2.70
CA ASP A 69 -8.39 3.83 2.62
C ASP A 69 -8.45 3.30 1.18
N VAL A 70 -7.29 2.93 0.64
CA VAL A 70 -7.15 2.37 -0.70
C VAL A 70 -6.85 0.90 -0.62
N TYR A 71 -7.65 0.11 -1.32
CA TYR A 71 -7.46 -1.32 -1.50
C TYR A 71 -6.36 -1.60 -2.52
N LEU A 72 -5.30 -2.30 -2.10
CA LEU A 72 -4.20 -2.71 -2.97
C LEU A 72 -4.44 -4.05 -3.66
N GLY A 73 -5.08 -4.99 -2.98
CA GLY A 73 -5.27 -6.34 -3.48
C GLY A 73 -5.09 -7.43 -2.43
N PRO A 74 -5.31 -8.70 -2.81
CA PRO A 74 -5.09 -9.86 -1.95
C PRO A 74 -3.65 -9.91 -1.43
N ALA A 75 -3.48 -10.31 -0.16
CA ALA A 75 -2.20 -10.21 0.54
C ALA A 75 -1.06 -10.92 -0.19
N ASP A 76 -1.30 -12.14 -0.68
CA ASP A 76 -0.27 -12.93 -1.37
C ASP A 76 0.12 -12.29 -2.71
N GLN A 77 -0.83 -11.72 -3.45
CA GLN A 77 -0.54 -11.06 -4.72
C GLN A 77 0.29 -9.79 -4.51
N VAL A 78 -0.06 -8.99 -3.50
CA VAL A 78 0.67 -7.76 -3.16
C VAL A 78 2.09 -8.08 -2.70
N ARG A 79 2.28 -9.14 -1.89
CA ARG A 79 3.61 -9.62 -1.47
C ARG A 79 4.48 -10.02 -2.66
N ILE A 80 3.94 -10.83 -3.56
CA ILE A 80 4.68 -11.24 -4.78
C ILE A 80 5.02 -10.01 -5.62
N ALA A 81 4.05 -9.13 -5.87
CA ALA A 81 4.26 -7.96 -6.72
C ALA A 81 5.31 -6.99 -6.14
N ILE A 82 5.30 -6.75 -4.83
CA ILE A 82 6.28 -5.85 -4.20
C ILE A 82 7.66 -6.51 -4.09
N GLU A 83 7.72 -7.82 -3.88
CA GLU A 83 8.97 -8.59 -3.83
C GLU A 83 9.67 -8.54 -5.20
N GLU A 84 8.94 -8.79 -6.28
CA GLU A 84 9.44 -8.79 -7.66
C GLU A 84 9.75 -7.39 -8.22
N ALA A 85 9.13 -6.33 -7.70
CA ALA A 85 9.36 -4.97 -8.18
C ALA A 85 10.83 -4.53 -8.00
N PRO A 86 11.45 -3.86 -8.97
CA PRO A 86 12.79 -3.31 -8.79
C PRO A 86 12.77 -2.27 -7.67
N PHE A 87 13.86 -2.18 -6.88
CA PHE A 87 13.96 -1.18 -5.83
C PHE A 87 13.84 0.24 -6.42
N ALA A 88 12.98 1.05 -5.82
CA ALA A 88 12.87 2.46 -6.14
C ALA A 88 13.77 3.27 -5.20
N GLU A 89 14.61 4.13 -5.77
CA GLU A 89 15.46 5.11 -5.06
C GLU A 89 14.77 6.49 -4.94
#